data_AF-A0AA36HMK2-F1
#
_entry.id   AF-A0AA36HMK2-F1
#
_cell.length_a   1.000
_cell.length_b   1.000
_cell.length_c   1.000
_cell.angle_alpha   90.00
_cell.angle_beta   90.00
_cell.angle_gamma   90.00
#
_symmetry.space_group_name_H-M   'P 1'
#
loop_
_entity.id
_entity.type
_entity.pdbx_description
1 polymer ?
#
loop_
_entity_poly.entity_id
_entity_poly.type
_entity_poly.pdbx_seq_one_letter_code
_entity_poly.pdbx_strand_id
1 'polypeptide(L)'
;MRKRARLALLQARMPWLQPSFVPFTDQDWQEVSRRSRTPFSKEVKIKEVSKTAETEVPQKVLVCGPSNASIDEVLRRIDRDGIVDVRGERDRPFMLRMGPNCHPDVEEYSIKRMVDKRLKAS
;
A
#
# COMPACT_ATOMS: atom_id res chain seq x y z
N MET A 1 -44.64 7.79 7.53
CA MET A 1 -43.92 7.55 6.25
C MET A 1 -42.49 8.11 6.17
N ARG A 2 -42.15 9.27 6.76
CA ARG A 2 -40.83 9.94 6.56
C ARG A 2 -39.57 9.18 7.04
N LYS A 3 -39.66 8.35 8.09
CA LYS A 3 -38.51 7.61 8.65
C LYS A 3 -38.00 6.50 7.71
N ARG A 4 -38.91 5.78 7.05
CA ARG A 4 -38.56 4.72 6.09
C ARG A 4 -37.89 5.29 4.83
N ALA A 5 -38.37 6.42 4.32
CA ALA A 5 -37.75 7.11 3.19
C ALA A 5 -36.32 7.60 3.50
N ARG A 6 -36.10 8.14 4.70
CA ARG A 6 -34.76 8.57 5.14
C ARG A 6 -33.80 7.39 5.31
N LEU A 7 -34.27 6.26 5.86
CA LEU A 7 -33.48 5.03 5.95
C LEU A 7 -33.12 4.49 4.57
N ALA A 8 -34.05 4.49 3.62
CA ALA A 8 -33.79 4.07 2.24
C ALA A 8 -32.73 4.97 1.55
N LEU A 9 -32.80 6.29 1.78
CA LEU A 9 -31.81 7.24 1.27
C LEU A 9 -30.41 7.04 1.86
N LEU A 10 -30.33 6.73 3.15
CA LEU A 10 -29.07 6.41 3.82
C LEU A 10 -28.49 5.07 3.34
N GLN A 11 -29.34 4.06 3.14
CA GLN A 11 -28.95 2.77 2.58
C GLN A 11 -28.47 2.87 1.12
N ALA A 12 -29.05 3.78 0.32
CA ALA A 12 -28.58 4.06 -1.04
C ALA A 12 -27.20 4.76 -1.06
N ARG A 13 -26.90 5.58 -0.05
CA ARG A 13 -25.62 6.29 0.09
C ARG A 13 -24.50 5.46 0.70
N MET A 14 -24.84 4.36 1.35
CA MET A 14 -23.89 3.44 1.97
C MET A 14 -24.14 2.02 1.47
N PRO A 15 -23.88 1.74 0.17
CA PRO A 15 -24.06 0.40 -0.38
C PRO A 15 -23.34 -0.66 0.45
N TRP A 16 -22.17 -0.35 1.02
CA TRP A 16 -21.36 -1.25 1.88
C TRP A 16 -22.01 -1.66 3.20
N LEU A 17 -23.11 -1.03 3.61
CA LEU A 17 -23.89 -1.49 4.75
C LEU A 17 -24.91 -2.58 4.37
N GLN A 18 -25.12 -2.82 3.08
CA GLN A 18 -26.07 -3.83 2.62
C GLN A 18 -25.42 -5.23 2.67
N PRO A 19 -26.16 -6.26 3.12
CA PRO A 19 -25.65 -7.63 3.16
C PRO A 19 -25.21 -8.18 1.79
N SER A 20 -25.72 -7.60 0.70
CA SER A 20 -25.45 -8.00 -0.69
C SER A 20 -24.38 -7.14 -1.37
N PHE A 21 -23.69 -6.26 -0.63
CA PHE A 21 -22.67 -5.41 -1.23
C PHE A 21 -21.42 -6.22 -1.55
N VAL A 22 -21.04 -6.17 -2.82
CA VAL A 22 -19.74 -6.64 -3.29
C VAL A 22 -18.92 -5.40 -3.65
N PRO A 23 -17.78 -5.16 -2.99
CA PRO A 23 -16.86 -4.10 -3.38
C PRO A 23 -16.49 -4.22 -4.86
N PHE A 24 -16.37 -3.11 -5.59
CA PHE A 24 -15.98 -3.16 -7.01
C PHE A 24 -14.59 -3.78 -7.20
N THR A 25 -13.72 -3.69 -6.19
CA THR A 25 -12.40 -4.34 -6.17
C THR A 25 -12.48 -5.86 -6.11
N ASP A 26 -13.65 -6.40 -5.76
CA ASP A 26 -13.85 -7.84 -5.61
C ASP A 26 -14.47 -8.50 -6.83
N GLN A 27 -14.87 -7.74 -7.85
CA GLN A 27 -15.47 -8.28 -9.08
C GLN A 27 -14.47 -9.08 -9.93
N ASP A 28 -13.17 -8.79 -9.81
CA ASP A 28 -12.09 -9.43 -10.58
C ASP A 28 -11.30 -10.49 -9.79
N TRP A 29 -11.75 -10.90 -8.59
CA TRP A 29 -11.16 -12.08 -7.95
C TRP A 29 -11.58 -13.33 -8.74
N GLN A 30 -10.82 -13.64 -9.78
CA GLN A 30 -10.70 -15.01 -10.28
C GLN A 30 -10.57 -15.94 -9.08
N GLU A 31 -11.33 -17.02 -9.07
CA GLU A 31 -11.34 -18.05 -8.02
C GLU A 31 -9.91 -18.41 -7.63
N VAL A 32 -9.40 -17.77 -6.58
CA VAL A 32 -8.19 -18.21 -5.91
C VAL A 32 -8.61 -19.51 -5.24
N SER A 33 -8.27 -20.62 -5.89
CA SER A 33 -8.68 -21.97 -5.50
C SER A 33 -8.71 -22.11 -3.98
N ARG A 34 -9.86 -22.55 -3.44
CA ARG A 34 -10.11 -22.80 -2.01
C ARG A 34 -9.28 -23.97 -1.47
N ARG A 35 -7.99 -24.06 -1.78
CA ARG A 35 -7.08 -24.90 -1.00
C ARG A 35 -7.11 -24.33 0.40
N SER A 36 -7.55 -25.15 1.35
CA SER A 36 -7.56 -24.86 2.79
C SER A 36 -6.21 -24.26 3.18
N ARG A 37 -6.13 -22.95 3.19
CA ARG A 37 -5.03 -22.20 3.78
C ARG A 37 -5.45 -22.05 5.21
N THR A 38 -4.98 -22.94 6.08
CA THR A 38 -4.79 -22.52 7.46
C THR A 38 -4.02 -21.19 7.38
N PRO A 39 -4.46 -20.12 8.07
CA PRO A 39 -3.71 -18.88 8.07
C PRO A 39 -2.28 -19.25 8.47
N PHE A 40 -1.31 -18.88 7.63
CA PHE A 40 0.10 -19.15 7.92
C PHE A 40 0.37 -18.50 9.27
N SER A 41 0.56 -19.33 10.31
CA SER A 41 0.96 -18.85 11.62
C SER A 41 2.41 -18.40 11.50
N LYS A 42 2.61 -17.19 10.96
CA LYS A 42 3.87 -16.50 11.09
C LYS A 42 3.89 -16.00 12.52
N GLU A 43 4.65 -16.66 13.37
CA GLU A 43 5.10 -16.07 14.63
C GLU A 43 5.78 -14.74 14.29
N VAL A 44 5.07 -13.64 14.47
CA VAL A 44 5.62 -12.30 14.23
C VAL A 44 6.58 -12.01 15.36
N LYS A 45 7.87 -12.30 15.15
CA LYS A 45 8.94 -11.88 16.07
C LYS A 45 9.10 -10.36 15.92
N ILE A 46 8.37 -9.60 16.72
CA ILE A 46 8.54 -8.15 16.83
C ILE A 46 9.87 -7.90 17.51
N LYS A 47 10.89 -7.54 16.73
CA LYS A 47 12.18 -7.07 17.24
C LYS A 47 12.17 -5.55 17.28
N GLU A 48 12.66 -4.99 18.38
CA GLU A 48 12.88 -3.56 18.49
C GLU A 48 14.13 -3.19 17.68
N VAL A 49 13.99 -2.24 16.74
CA VAL A 49 15.08 -1.85 15.83
C VAL A 49 16.31 -1.37 16.61
N SER A 50 16.11 -0.69 17.74
CA SER A 50 17.16 -0.21 18.66
C SER A 50 18.02 -1.33 19.27
N LYS A 51 17.50 -2.56 19.33
CA LYS A 51 18.18 -3.73 19.93
C LYS A 51 18.63 -4.75 18.87
N THR A 52 18.51 -4.40 17.59
CA THR A 52 18.86 -5.28 16.49
C THR A 52 20.33 -5.08 16.13
N ALA A 53 21.11 -6.16 16.02
CA ALA A 53 22.49 -6.08 15.56
C ALA A 53 22.55 -5.58 14.11
N GLU A 54 23.62 -4.85 13.73
CA GLU A 54 23.79 -4.30 12.37
C GLU A 54 23.70 -5.38 11.26
N THR A 55 24.03 -6.63 11.59
CA THR A 55 23.94 -7.78 10.68
C THR A 55 22.51 -8.27 10.39
N GLU A 56 21.51 -7.83 11.14
CA GLU A 56 20.10 -8.23 11.00
C GLU A 56 19.19 -7.09 10.49
N VAL A 57 19.76 -5.97 10.05
CA VAL A 57 18.98 -4.81 9.60
C VAL A 57 18.24 -5.18 8.30
N PRO A 58 16.92 -4.94 8.21
CA PRO A 58 16.15 -5.32 7.04
C PRO A 58 16.61 -4.55 5.80
N GLN A 59 16.93 -5.28 4.72
CA GLN A 59 17.31 -4.69 3.43
C GLN A 59 16.18 -3.88 2.75
N LYS A 60 14.93 -4.06 3.21
CA LYS A 60 13.74 -3.40 2.65
C LYS A 60 12.88 -2.87 3.77
N VAL A 61 12.42 -1.64 3.62
CA VAL A 61 11.54 -0.97 4.57
C VAL A 61 10.17 -0.78 3.91
N LEU A 62 9.11 -1.19 4.62
CA LEU A 62 7.74 -0.88 4.23
C LEU A 62 7.31 0.41 4.92
N VAL A 63 6.92 1.41 4.12
CA VAL A 63 6.40 2.68 4.61
C VAL A 63 4.92 2.77 4.29
N CYS A 64 4.10 3.05 5.31
CA CYS A 64 2.66 3.18 5.20
C CYS A 64 2.21 4.58 5.64
N GLY A 65 1.08 5.03 5.13
CA GLY A 65 0.46 6.29 5.52
C GLY A 65 -1.07 6.19 5.53
N PRO A 66 -1.76 7.13 6.20
CA PRO A 66 -3.22 7.09 6.33
C PRO A 66 -3.97 7.46 5.04
N SER A 67 -3.28 8.12 4.09
CA SER A 67 -3.84 8.53 2.81
C SER A 67 -2.80 8.41 1.69
N ASN A 68 -3.27 8.34 0.44
CA ASN A 68 -2.37 8.33 -0.74
C ASN A 68 -1.47 9.57 -0.79
N ALA A 69 -2.02 10.76 -0.52
CA ALA A 69 -1.27 12.00 -0.53
C ALA A 69 -0.14 12.02 0.53
N SER A 70 -0.36 11.39 1.69
CA SER A 70 0.68 11.28 2.74
C SER A 70 1.85 10.44 2.27
N ILE A 71 1.58 9.32 1.58
CA ILE A 71 2.63 8.43 1.06
C ILE A 71 3.39 9.14 -0.08
N ASP A 72 2.66 9.82 -0.97
CA ASP A 72 3.24 10.54 -2.11
C ASP A 72 4.11 11.74 -1.66
N GLU A 73 3.78 12.39 -0.54
CA GLU A 73 4.63 13.42 0.08
C GLU A 73 5.92 12.84 0.68
N VAL A 74 5.84 11.69 1.35
CA VAL A 74 7.04 11.01 1.86
C VAL A 74 7.97 10.63 0.71
N LEU A 75 7.41 10.05 -0.36
CA LEU A 75 8.17 9.73 -1.58
C LEU A 75 8.83 10.96 -2.19
N ARG A 76 8.10 12.07 -2.34
CA ARG A 76 8.66 13.33 -2.87
C ARG A 76 9.81 13.87 -2.03
N ARG A 77 9.74 13.75 -0.70
CA ARG A 77 10.83 14.19 0.18
C ARG A 77 12.06 13.30 0.03
N ILE A 78 11.89 11.99 -0.03
CA ILE A 78 13.00 11.06 -0.21
C ILE A 78 13.66 11.27 -1.59
N ASP A 79 12.87 11.46 -2.64
CA ASP A 79 13.36 11.73 -3.99
C ASP A 79 14.16 13.05 -4.08
N ARG A 80 13.61 14.11 -3.47
CA ARG A 80 14.24 15.44 -3.46
C ARG A 80 15.50 15.49 -2.60
N ASP A 81 15.38 15.07 -1.34
CA ASP A 81 16.37 15.34 -0.29
C ASP A 81 17.31 14.14 -0.04
N GLY A 82 16.91 12.93 -0.42
CA GLY A 82 17.60 11.69 -0.05
C GLY A 82 17.31 11.25 1.39
N ILE A 83 17.94 10.14 1.80
CA ILE A 83 17.98 9.67 3.19
C ILE A 83 19.39 9.85 3.72
N VAL A 84 19.53 10.13 5.01
CA VAL A 84 20.83 10.31 5.65
C VAL A 84 21.25 9.01 6.34
N ASP A 85 22.48 8.58 6.09
CA ASP A 85 23.07 7.41 6.74
C ASP A 85 23.66 7.75 8.13
N VAL A 86 24.24 6.75 8.80
CA VAL A 86 24.87 6.93 10.12
C VAL A 86 26.09 7.86 10.11
N ARG A 87 26.67 8.11 8.94
CA ARG A 87 27.84 9.00 8.75
C ARG A 87 27.43 10.43 8.40
N GLY A 88 26.13 10.68 8.19
CA GLY A 88 25.61 11.96 7.75
C GLY A 88 25.58 12.12 6.23
N GLU A 89 25.93 11.09 5.47
CA GLU A 89 25.95 11.11 4.02
C GLU A 89 24.55 10.86 3.44
N ARG A 90 24.25 11.50 2.31
CA ARG A 90 22.96 11.34 1.63
C ARG A 90 23.01 10.18 0.65
N ASP A 91 22.07 9.25 0.81
CA ASP A 91 21.82 8.15 -0.12
C ASP A 91 20.42 8.23 -0.73
N ARG A 92 20.26 7.67 -1.93
CA ARG A 92 18.99 7.59 -2.64
C ARG A 92 18.62 6.12 -2.84
N PRO A 93 17.82 5.54 -1.94
CA PRO A 93 17.45 4.15 -2.05
C PRO A 93 16.53 3.91 -3.25
N PHE A 94 16.44 2.65 -3.66
CA PHE A 94 15.43 2.23 -4.62
C PHE A 94 14.02 2.35 -4.01
N MET A 95 13.14 3.11 -4.67
CA MET A 95 11.79 3.39 -4.20
C MET A 95 10.74 2.71 -5.08
N LEU A 96 9.67 2.22 -4.46
CA LEU A 96 8.53 1.60 -5.12
C LEU A 96 7.22 2.04 -4.45
N ARG A 97 6.32 2.65 -5.21
CA ARG A 97 4.97 3.03 -4.80
C ARG A 97 3.98 1.94 -5.21
N MET A 98 3.42 1.24 -4.23
CA MET A 98 2.37 0.25 -4.43
C MET A 98 0.99 0.85 -4.20
N GLY A 99 0.04 0.60 -5.10
CA GLY A 99 -1.36 1.01 -4.95
C GLY A 99 -1.83 2.03 -6.00
N PRO A 100 -3.16 2.17 -6.19
CA PRO A 100 -3.74 3.06 -7.20
C PRO A 100 -3.74 4.54 -6.76
N ASN A 101 -4.07 5.43 -7.70
CA ASN A 101 -4.26 6.88 -7.47
C ASN A 101 -3.03 7.58 -6.86
N CYS A 102 -1.86 7.35 -7.44
CA CYS A 102 -0.65 8.11 -7.11
C CYS A 102 -0.64 9.46 -7.83
N HIS A 103 -0.05 10.47 -7.21
CA HIS A 103 0.17 11.77 -7.85
C HIS A 103 1.06 11.64 -9.12
N PRO A 104 0.82 12.40 -10.20
CA PRO A 104 1.61 12.33 -11.44
C PRO A 104 3.12 12.47 -11.21
N ASP A 105 3.52 13.36 -10.30
CA ASP A 105 4.94 13.59 -9.96
C ASP A 105 5.65 12.35 -9.41
N VAL A 106 4.92 11.42 -8.78
CA VAL A 106 5.49 10.17 -8.24
C VAL A 106 5.11 8.95 -9.06
N GLU A 107 4.45 9.14 -10.20
CA GLU A 107 3.99 8.04 -11.06
C GLU A 107 5.15 7.19 -11.59
N GLU A 108 6.34 7.78 -11.75
CA GLU A 108 7.57 7.06 -12.10
C GLU A 108 7.92 5.94 -11.12
N TYR A 109 7.60 6.13 -9.84
CA TYR A 109 7.81 5.15 -8.78
C TYR A 109 6.66 4.14 -8.67
N SER A 110 5.57 4.31 -9.43
CA SER A 110 4.43 3.41 -9.37
C SER A 110 4.78 2.02 -9.91
N ILE A 111 4.27 0.98 -9.24
CA ILE A 111 4.50 -0.40 -9.69
C ILE A 111 4.08 -0.63 -11.14
N LYS A 112 2.99 0.01 -11.59
CA LYS A 112 2.50 -0.08 -12.96
C LYS A 112 3.58 0.41 -13.95
N ARG A 113 4.10 1.62 -13.74
CA ARG A 113 5.11 2.21 -14.63
C ARG A 113 6.43 1.44 -14.60
N MET A 114 6.81 0.89 -13.45
CA MET A 114 8.01 0.04 -13.34
C MET A 114 7.87 -1.28 -14.10
N VAL A 115 6.70 -1.92 -14.05
CA VAL A 115 6.41 -3.12 -14.84
C VAL A 115 6.38 -2.79 -16.33
N ASP A 116 5.71 -1.70 -16.73
CA ASP A 116 5.66 -1.28 -18.13
C ASP A 116 7.05 -0.99 -18.71
N LYS A 117 7.93 -0.32 -17.93
CA LYS A 117 9.33 -0.10 -18.30
C LYS A 117 10.09 -1.42 -18.50
N ARG A 118 9.84 -2.40 -17.64
CA ARG A 118 10.50 -3.72 -17.71
C ARG A 118 10.01 -4.54 -18.89
N LEU A 119 8.70 -4.53 -19.17
CA LEU A 119 8.11 -5.24 -20.30
C LEU A 119 8.54 -4.66 -21.64
N LYS A 120 8.69 -3.34 -21.75
CA LYS A 120 9.20 -2.68 -22.96
C LYS A 120 10.69 -2.91 -23.23
N ALA A 121 11.45 -3.30 -22.20
CA ALA A 121 12.87 -3.57 -22.30
C ALA A 121 13.19 -5.05 -22.63
N SER A 122 12.18 -5.92 -22.63
CA SER A 122 12.24 -7.33 -23.06
C SER A 122 11.73 -7.47 -24.48
#